data_AF-A0A353ZF10-F1
#
_entry.id   AF-A0A353ZF10-F1
#
_cell.length_a   1.000
_cell.length_b   1.000
_cell.length_c   1.000
_cell.angle_alpha   90.00
_cell.angle_beta   90.00
_cell.angle_gamma   90.00
#
_symmetry.space_group_name_H-M   'P 1'
#
loop_
_entity.id
_entity.type
_entity.pdbx_description
1 polymer ?
#
loop_
_entity_poly.entity_id
_entity_poly.type
_entity_poly.pdbx_seq_one_letter_code
_entity_poly.pdbx_strand_id
1 'polypeptide(L)'
;FFDRCDRWSAALLRLGVQPGDRVASIAPNQRSHLEQFYAVPQIGAICVPINFRLAPADFAYILQHSGAQVVCVAPEHVATIDALRAELPGVRHFVTFGTASPGWLSYDALVADSTPEFAPHPYAESDVISINYT
;
A
#
# COMPACT_ATOMS: atom_id res chain seq x y z
N PHE A 1 12.26 2.43 -13.48
CA PHE A 1 11.96 2.09 -12.07
C PHE A 1 11.41 3.32 -11.37
N PHE A 2 12.20 4.38 -11.15
CA PHE A 2 11.73 5.60 -10.47
C PHE A 2 10.47 6.24 -11.10
N ASP A 3 10.36 6.34 -12.42
CA ASP A 3 9.13 6.82 -13.10
C ASP A 3 7.86 6.08 -12.64
N ARG A 4 7.94 4.77 -12.36
CA ARG A 4 6.81 4.00 -11.83
C ARG A 4 6.54 4.31 -10.37
N CYS A 5 7.57 4.52 -9.55
CA CYS A 5 7.42 4.97 -8.18
C CYS A 5 6.76 6.35 -8.12
N ASP A 6 7.14 7.27 -9.01
CA ASP A 6 6.56 8.61 -9.10
C ASP A 6 5.09 8.57 -9.52
N ARG A 7 4.75 7.73 -10.51
CA ARG A 7 3.36 7.47 -10.91
C ARG A 7 2.54 6.84 -9.79
N TRP A 8 3.14 5.94 -9.00
CA TRP A 8 2.47 5.36 -7.86
C TRP A 8 2.26 6.37 -6.73
N SER A 9 3.23 7.25 -6.48
CA SER A 9 3.10 8.39 -5.57
C SER A 9 1.92 9.29 -5.95
N ALA A 10 1.83 9.65 -7.24
CA ALA A 10 0.70 10.41 -7.77
C ALA A 10 -0.64 9.65 -7.66
N ALA A 11 -0.65 8.33 -7.84
CA ALA A 11 -1.85 7.51 -7.67
C ALA A 11 -2.33 7.52 -6.21
N LEU A 12 -1.42 7.34 -5.25
CA LEU A 12 -1.73 7.36 -3.82
C LEU A 12 -2.34 8.69 -3.40
N LEU A 13 -1.81 9.82 -3.88
CA LEU A 13 -2.38 11.14 -3.65
C LEU A 13 -3.79 11.26 -4.24
N ARG A 14 -4.05 10.71 -5.43
CA ARG A 14 -5.41 10.67 -6.03
C ARG A 14 -6.38 9.77 -5.26
N LEU A 15 -5.87 8.72 -4.62
CA LEU A 15 -6.62 7.90 -3.66
C LEU A 15 -6.83 8.62 -2.32
N GLY A 16 -6.33 9.85 -2.17
CA GLY A 16 -6.55 10.68 -0.98
C GLY A 16 -5.59 10.41 0.17
N VAL A 17 -4.54 9.61 -0.03
CA VAL A 17 -3.50 9.35 0.97
C VAL A 17 -2.79 10.65 1.32
N GLN A 18 -2.65 10.94 2.60
CA GLN A 18 -1.98 12.13 3.13
C GLN A 18 -0.66 11.77 3.84
N PRO A 19 0.22 12.76 4.10
CA PRO A 19 1.37 12.55 4.97
C PRO A 19 0.95 11.96 6.33
N GLY A 20 1.67 10.95 6.81
CA GLY A 20 1.35 10.19 8.01
C GLY A 20 0.34 9.04 7.82
N ASP A 21 -0.31 8.92 6.65
CA ASP A 21 -1.16 7.77 6.37
C ASP A 21 -0.35 6.49 6.13
N ARG A 22 -0.94 5.34 6.45
CA ARG A 22 -0.26 4.03 6.36
C ARG A 22 -0.72 3.27 5.12
N VAL A 23 0.25 2.82 4.34
CA VAL A 23 0.04 1.94 3.18
C VAL A 23 0.66 0.58 3.50
N ALA A 24 -0.19 -0.40 3.72
CA ALA A 24 0.24 -1.77 4.02
C ALA A 24 0.50 -2.57 2.74
N SER A 25 1.46 -3.49 2.80
CA SER A 25 1.74 -4.39 1.68
C SER A 25 1.94 -5.85 2.13
N ILE A 26 1.29 -6.78 1.43
CA ILE A 26 1.36 -8.23 1.70
C ILE A 26 1.72 -8.94 0.40
N ALA A 27 3.02 -9.17 0.17
CA ALA A 27 3.50 -9.79 -1.06
C ALA A 27 4.90 -10.42 -0.88
N PRO A 28 5.28 -11.38 -1.75
CA PRO A 28 6.67 -11.82 -1.87
C PRO A 28 7.55 -10.71 -2.46
N ASN A 29 8.86 -10.98 -2.53
CA ASN A 29 9.83 -10.08 -3.15
C ASN A 29 9.57 -9.96 -4.66
N GLN A 30 8.87 -8.89 -5.03
CA GLN A 30 8.56 -8.56 -6.41
C GLN A 30 8.71 -7.05 -6.64
N ARG A 31 8.77 -6.65 -7.91
CA ARG A 31 8.98 -5.25 -8.30
C ARG A 31 7.95 -4.30 -7.66
N SER A 32 6.66 -4.62 -7.77
CA SER A 32 5.57 -3.78 -7.23
C SER A 32 5.62 -3.65 -5.71
N HIS A 33 6.15 -4.65 -5.01
CA HIS A 33 6.38 -4.58 -3.56
C HIS A 33 7.56 -3.65 -3.24
N LEU A 34 8.67 -3.74 -3.99
CA LEU A 34 9.81 -2.85 -3.85
C LEU A 34 9.44 -1.38 -4.16
N GLU A 35 8.60 -1.15 -5.18
CA GLU A 35 8.13 0.19 -5.57
C GLU A 35 7.40 0.91 -4.41
N GLN A 36 6.75 0.18 -3.48
CA GLN A 36 6.11 0.76 -2.29
C GLN A 36 7.08 1.51 -1.39
N PHE A 37 8.27 0.96 -1.17
CA PHE A 37 9.30 1.52 -0.28
C PHE A 37 9.88 2.84 -0.77
N TYR A 38 9.66 3.19 -2.04
CA TYR A 38 10.05 4.48 -2.62
C TYR A 38 8.85 5.41 -2.72
N ALA A 39 7.75 4.93 -3.30
CA ALA A 39 6.59 5.75 -3.61
C ALA A 39 5.79 6.22 -2.40
N VAL A 40 5.64 5.36 -1.38
CA VAL A 40 4.84 5.70 -0.20
C VAL A 40 5.55 6.78 0.64
N PRO A 41 6.85 6.65 0.96
CA PRO A 41 7.57 7.72 1.65
C PRO A 41 7.67 8.99 0.82
N GLN A 42 7.68 8.92 -0.52
CA GLN A 42 7.77 10.09 -1.40
C GLN A 42 6.67 11.15 -1.17
N ILE A 43 5.53 10.73 -0.60
CA ILE A 43 4.39 11.59 -0.29
C ILE A 43 4.21 11.81 1.22
N GLY A 44 5.22 11.45 2.03
CA GLY A 44 5.19 11.53 3.48
C GLY A 44 4.32 10.46 4.15
N ALA A 45 3.85 9.46 3.39
CA ALA A 45 3.11 8.33 3.94
C ALA A 45 4.07 7.24 4.45
N ILE A 46 3.53 6.29 5.20
CA ILE A 46 4.29 5.30 5.96
C ILE A 46 4.06 3.91 5.37
N CYS A 47 5.13 3.20 5.02
CA CYS A 47 5.05 1.80 4.61
C CYS A 47 4.75 0.89 5.80
N VAL A 48 3.83 -0.05 5.63
CA VAL A 48 3.61 -1.15 6.58
C VAL A 48 3.80 -2.48 5.85
N PRO A 49 5.04 -2.92 5.61
CA PRO A 49 5.28 -4.22 5.00
C PRO A 49 4.91 -5.33 5.99
N ILE A 50 4.04 -6.22 5.56
CA ILE A 50 3.53 -7.34 6.36
C ILE A 50 4.08 -8.63 5.77
N ASN A 51 4.60 -9.50 6.64
CA ASN A 51 5.11 -10.80 6.22
C ASN A 51 3.97 -11.65 5.62
N PHE A 52 4.05 -11.94 4.33
CA PHE A 52 3.03 -12.67 3.57
C PHE A 52 2.80 -14.12 4.03
N ARG A 53 3.66 -14.65 4.90
CA ARG A 53 3.53 -16.02 5.47
C ARG A 53 2.69 -16.10 6.74
N LEU A 54 2.21 -14.97 7.25
CA LEU A 54 1.41 -14.95 8.48
C LEU A 54 0.01 -15.50 8.27
N ALA A 55 -0.67 -15.80 9.38
CA ALA A 55 -2.04 -16.27 9.34
C ALA A 55 -3.00 -15.11 9.02
N PRO A 56 -4.21 -15.38 8.49
CA PRO A 56 -5.20 -14.34 8.19
C PRO A 56 -5.54 -13.45 9.40
N ALA A 57 -5.62 -14.03 10.60
CA ALA A 57 -5.89 -13.28 11.83
C ALA A 57 -4.78 -12.24 12.14
N ASP A 58 -3.52 -12.57 11.84
CA ASP A 58 -2.40 -11.63 12.01
C ASP A 58 -2.49 -10.49 10.99
N PHE A 59 -2.93 -10.76 9.75
CA PHE A 59 -3.18 -9.69 8.77
C PHE A 59 -4.23 -8.71 9.28
N ALA A 60 -5.36 -9.20 9.78
CA ALA A 60 -6.42 -8.35 10.33
C ALA A 60 -5.88 -7.50 11.50
N TYR A 61 -5.20 -8.13 12.45
CA TYR A 61 -4.59 -7.45 13.58
C TYR A 61 -3.61 -6.35 13.15
N ILE A 62 -2.67 -6.65 12.27
CA ILE A 62 -1.64 -5.69 11.83
C ILE A 62 -2.27 -4.54 11.05
N LEU A 63 -3.19 -4.82 10.13
CA LEU A 63 -3.87 -3.79 9.34
C LEU A 63 -4.68 -2.85 10.24
N GLN A 64 -5.38 -3.39 11.24
CA GLN A 64 -6.15 -2.60 12.19
C GLN A 64 -5.24 -1.81 13.14
N HIS A 65 -4.25 -2.46 13.75
CA HIS A 65 -3.35 -1.84 14.74
C HIS A 65 -2.48 -0.75 14.10
N SER A 66 -2.02 -0.95 12.86
CA SER A 66 -1.28 0.07 12.13
C SER A 66 -2.18 1.20 11.65
N GLY A 67 -3.49 0.95 11.54
CA GLY A 67 -4.48 1.83 10.95
C GLY A 67 -4.25 2.07 9.46
N ALA A 68 -3.72 1.07 8.74
CA ALA A 68 -3.53 1.15 7.30
C ALA A 68 -4.82 1.59 6.59
N GLN A 69 -4.70 2.59 5.71
CA GLN A 69 -5.83 3.08 4.91
C GLN A 69 -5.83 2.50 3.50
N VAL A 70 -4.66 2.04 3.04
CA VAL A 70 -4.50 1.32 1.77
C VAL A 70 -3.82 0.00 2.08
N VAL A 71 -4.35 -1.08 1.49
CA VAL A 71 -3.69 -2.40 1.52
C VAL A 71 -3.39 -2.86 0.10
N CYS A 72 -2.12 -3.16 -0.17
CA CYS A 72 -1.64 -3.67 -1.44
C CYS A 72 -1.23 -5.14 -1.30
N VAL A 73 -1.83 -6.04 -2.06
CA VAL A 73 -1.57 -7.49 -1.89
C VAL A 73 -1.17 -8.18 -3.17
N ALA A 74 -0.37 -9.24 -3.06
CA ALA A 74 -0.18 -10.17 -4.16
C ALA A 74 -1.49 -10.93 -4.47
N PRO A 75 -1.73 -11.34 -5.73
CA PRO A 75 -3.00 -11.93 -6.16
C PRO A 75 -3.49 -13.09 -5.29
N GLU A 76 -2.57 -13.91 -4.79
CA GLU A 76 -2.83 -15.06 -3.91
C GLU A 76 -3.45 -14.69 -2.55
N HIS A 77 -3.30 -13.44 -2.09
CA HIS A 77 -3.83 -12.97 -0.81
C HIS A 77 -5.14 -12.18 -0.95
N VAL A 78 -5.62 -11.94 -2.18
CA VAL A 78 -6.87 -11.20 -2.44
C VAL A 78 -8.04 -11.85 -1.70
N ALA A 79 -8.27 -13.14 -1.90
CA ALA A 79 -9.40 -13.84 -1.26
C ALA A 79 -9.31 -13.83 0.28
N THR A 80 -8.09 -13.95 0.83
CA THR A 80 -7.85 -13.91 2.27
C THR A 80 -8.21 -12.55 2.86
N ILE A 81 -7.78 -11.44 2.24
CA ILE A 81 -8.12 -10.10 2.73
C ILE A 81 -9.59 -9.76 2.46
N ASP A 82 -10.17 -10.27 1.38
CA ASP A 82 -11.59 -10.07 1.07
C ASP A 82 -12.49 -10.64 2.17
N ALA A 83 -12.15 -11.83 2.68
CA ALA A 83 -12.84 -12.47 3.80
C ALA A 83 -12.75 -11.67 5.12
N LEU A 84 -11.73 -10.81 5.26
CA LEU A 84 -11.48 -10.00 6.45
C LEU A 84 -12.04 -8.58 6.35
N ARG A 85 -12.67 -8.19 5.23
CA ARG A 85 -13.10 -6.79 5.00
C ARG A 85 -13.94 -6.19 6.12
N ALA A 86 -14.82 -6.98 6.74
CA ALA A 86 -15.67 -6.52 7.84
C ALA A 86 -14.86 -6.15 9.10
N GLU A 87 -13.68 -6.73 9.27
CA GLU A 87 -12.74 -6.48 10.37
C GLU A 87 -11.78 -5.31 10.07
N LEU A 88 -11.83 -4.78 8.85
CA LEU A 88 -10.91 -3.76 8.33
C LEU A 88 -11.60 -2.41 8.04
N PRO A 89 -12.37 -1.81 8.97
CA PRO A 89 -13.12 -0.57 8.71
C PRO A 89 -12.23 0.65 8.43
N GLY A 90 -10.95 0.59 8.81
CA GLY A 90 -9.97 1.64 8.53
C GLY A 90 -9.41 1.61 7.10
N VAL A 91 -9.49 0.47 6.41
CA VAL A 91 -8.95 0.31 5.06
C VAL A 91 -9.95 0.85 4.04
N ARG A 92 -9.54 1.91 3.33
CA ARG A 92 -10.36 2.60 2.32
C ARG A 92 -10.12 2.06 0.92
N HIS A 93 -8.89 1.64 0.62
CA HIS A 93 -8.50 1.15 -0.70
C HIS A 93 -7.85 -0.22 -0.63
N PHE A 94 -8.40 -1.14 -1.41
CA PHE A 94 -7.91 -2.50 -1.59
C PHE A 94 -7.28 -2.59 -2.97
N VAL A 95 -5.97 -2.82 -3.02
CA VAL A 95 -5.17 -2.82 -4.25
C VAL A 95 -4.53 -4.19 -4.41
N THR A 96 -4.64 -4.76 -5.60
CA THR A 96 -3.96 -6.00 -5.97
C THR A 96 -2.78 -5.69 -6.89
N PHE A 97 -1.68 -6.42 -6.70
CA PHE A 97 -0.53 -6.42 -7.61
C PHE A 97 -0.76 -7.27 -8.87
N GLY A 98 -1.97 -7.81 -9.06
CA GLY A 98 -2.41 -8.43 -10.30
C GLY A 98 -3.49 -7.64 -11.02
N THR A 99 -4.33 -8.37 -11.74
CA THR A 99 -5.47 -7.81 -12.48
C THR A 99 -6.56 -7.34 -11.53
N ALA A 100 -7.26 -6.26 -11.91
CA ALA A 100 -8.39 -5.75 -11.17
C ALA A 100 -9.49 -6.81 -11.01
N SER A 101 -10.18 -6.78 -9.88
CA SER A 101 -11.32 -7.65 -9.58
C SER A 101 -12.39 -6.84 -8.83
N PRO A 102 -13.64 -7.33 -8.70
CA PRO A 102 -14.68 -6.59 -8.00
C PRO A 102 -14.25 -6.18 -6.59
N GLY A 103 -14.31 -4.88 -6.28
CA GLY A 103 -13.88 -4.33 -4.99
C GLY A 103 -12.36 -4.14 -4.83
N TRP A 104 -11.57 -4.44 -5.86
CA TRP A 104 -10.10 -4.34 -5.85
C TRP A 104 -9.59 -3.50 -7.03
N LEU A 105 -8.74 -2.54 -6.73
CA LEU A 105 -8.03 -1.75 -7.74
C LEU A 105 -6.79 -2.52 -8.22
N SER A 106 -6.43 -2.40 -9.50
CA SER A 106 -5.16 -2.93 -10.00
C SER A 106 -4.05 -1.90 -9.86
N TYR A 107 -2.96 -2.30 -9.22
CA TYR A 107 -1.75 -1.49 -9.10
C TYR A 107 -1.23 -1.05 -10.48
N ASP A 108 -1.08 -1.98 -11.42
CA ASP A 108 -0.52 -1.67 -12.74
C ASP A 108 -1.43 -0.73 -13.55
N ALA A 109 -2.76 -0.87 -13.41
CA ALA A 109 -3.69 0.06 -14.04
C ALA A 109 -3.58 1.48 -13.44
N LEU A 110 -3.50 1.59 -12.11
CA LEU A 110 -3.34 2.88 -11.44
C LEU A 110 -2.02 3.57 -11.81
N VAL A 111 -0.93 2.80 -11.90
CA VAL A 111 0.38 3.32 -12.33
C VAL A 111 0.32 3.76 -13.80
N ALA A 112 -0.32 3.00 -14.68
CA ALA A 112 -0.45 3.36 -16.09
C ALA A 112 -1.31 4.62 -16.32
N ASP A 113 -2.34 4.82 -15.50
CA ASP A 113 -3.27 5.97 -15.56
C ASP A 113 -2.73 7.23 -14.87
N SER A 114 -1.65 7.11 -14.08
CA SER A 114 -0.96 8.24 -13.45
C SER A 114 0.05 8.90 -14.38
N THR A 115 0.20 10.23 -14.27
CA THR A 115 1.44 10.92 -14.64
C THR A 115 2.47 10.83 -13.50
N PRO A 116 3.77 10.94 -13.78
CA PRO A 116 4.82 10.93 -12.74
C PRO A 116 4.93 12.29 -12.00
N GLU A 117 3.98 13.19 -12.19
CA GLU A 117 4.02 14.54 -11.63
C GLU A 117 3.28 14.57 -10.30
N PHE A 118 4.00 14.91 -9.24
CA PHE A 118 3.46 15.17 -7.91
C PHE A 118 4.37 16.14 -7.15
N ALA A 119 3.83 16.79 -6.12
CA ALA A 119 4.63 17.57 -5.19
C ALA A 119 5.16 16.64 -4.09
N PRO A 120 6.47 16.41 -3.97
CA PRO A 120 7.03 15.59 -2.90
C PRO A 120 6.78 16.21 -1.54
N HIS A 121 6.67 15.37 -0.51
CA HIS A 121 6.61 15.86 0.86
C HIS A 121 8.00 16.36 1.30
N PRO A 122 8.11 17.50 2.00
CA PRO A 122 9.37 17.90 2.64
C PRO A 122 9.75 16.90 3.74
N TYR A 123 10.96 16.34 3.69
CA TYR A 123 11.41 15.33 4.67
C TYR A 123 12.21 15.95 5.82
N ALA A 124 11.99 15.44 7.02
CA ALA A 124 12.94 15.50 8.12
C ALA A 124 13.59 14.12 8.35
N GLU A 125 14.82 14.11 8.86
CA GLU A 125 15.54 12.86 9.17
C GLU A 125 14.82 12.00 10.22
N SER A 126 13.98 12.62 11.05
CA SER A 126 13.17 11.97 12.07
C SER A 126 11.84 11.41 11.57
N ASP A 127 11.49 11.61 10.30
CA ASP A 127 10.19 11.18 9.79
C ASP A 127 10.09 9.64 9.75
N VAL A 128 8.93 9.14 10.18
CA VAL A 128 8.63 7.71 10.11
C VAL A 128 8.36 7.36 8.65
N ILE A 129 9.17 6.49 8.07
CA ILE A 129 8.97 5.99 6.69
C ILE A 129 8.43 4.56 6.66
N SER A 130 8.59 3.80 7.75
CA SER A 130 8.06 2.44 7.82
C SER A 130 7.75 1.99 9.26
N ILE A 131 6.75 1.11 9.38
CA ILE A 131 6.41 0.38 10.61
C ILE A 131 6.51 -1.10 10.29
N ASN A 132 7.39 -1.81 11.00
CA ASN A 132 7.62 -3.24 10.84
C ASN A 132 7.17 -3.96 12.12
N TYR A 133 6.37 -5.01 11.96
CA TYR A 133 5.87 -5.81 13.07
C TYR A 133 6.79 -7.01 13.32
N THR A 134 7.01 -7.32 14.61
CA THR A 134 7.87 -8.41 15.10
C THR A 134 7.07 -9.57 15.63
#